data_AF-A0A381UMA8-F1
#
_entry.id   AF-A0A381UMA8-F1
#
_cell.length_a   1.000
_cell.length_b   1.000
_cell.length_c   1.000
_cell.angle_alpha   90.00
_cell.angle_beta   90.00
_cell.angle_gamma   90.00
#
_symmetry.space_group_name_H-M   'P 1'
#
loop_
_entity.id
_entity.type
_entity.pdbx_description
1 polymer ?
#
loop_
_entity_poly.entity_id
_entity_poly.type
_entity_poly.pdbx_seq_one_letter_code
_entity_poly.pdbx_strand_id
1 'polypeptide(L)'
;MNSFYSLLISVGLLWAGKNTQSPYVVVLGIVQDGGMPHAQCQKKCCKNLWGKVKKEKVSCLGIMDPGTNQSWIIDATPDFPEQHQIITQGNDIKLAGIFLTHAHAGHYTGLMHLGREVMGAKNVPVFAMPRMRNFLETNGPWDQLVSLHNIKITEMRKQKEIKLSDRLFIEPIRVPHRDEYSETVGYQIMGPNKSLLFIPDIDKWEKWDQDILMRIKHVDFALLDGTFYSGDELPHRDMSEIPHPFIVESMDLFSSLNTPNRNKIFFIHLNHSNPVMEKTSAASNMIRSKRFNVAREGIIFPL
;
A
#
# COMPACT_ATOMS: atom_id res chain seq x y z
N MET A 1 -5.95 72.51 -31.07
CA MET A 1 -5.58 72.46 -29.64
C MET A 1 -6.44 71.38 -29.00
N ASN A 2 -5.92 70.14 -28.95
CA ASN A 2 -6.70 68.97 -28.56
C ASN A 2 -6.60 68.71 -27.06
N SER A 3 -7.78 68.49 -26.48
CA SER A 3 -8.02 68.19 -25.07
C SER A 3 -7.76 66.71 -24.74
N PHE A 4 -7.45 66.49 -23.46
CA PHE A 4 -7.17 65.25 -22.75
C PHE A 4 -8.20 64.13 -22.93
N TYR A 5 -7.72 62.88 -22.95
CA TYR A 5 -8.37 61.75 -22.26
C TYR A 5 -7.30 60.80 -21.71
N SER A 6 -7.20 60.74 -20.38
CA SER A 6 -6.43 59.74 -19.64
C SER A 6 -7.23 58.44 -19.60
N LEU A 7 -6.70 57.36 -20.17
CA LEU A 7 -7.31 56.03 -20.11
C LEU A 7 -6.66 55.23 -18.97
N LEU A 8 -7.42 55.03 -17.89
CA LEU A 8 -7.15 54.07 -16.82
C LEU A 8 -7.19 52.66 -17.42
N ILE A 9 -6.05 51.96 -17.42
CA ILE A 9 -6.00 50.52 -17.71
C ILE A 9 -6.10 49.78 -16.38
N SER A 10 -7.31 49.32 -16.06
CA SER A 10 -7.55 48.28 -15.06
C SER A 10 -7.16 46.92 -15.63
N VAL A 11 -5.98 46.41 -15.29
CA VAL A 11 -5.64 45.00 -15.53
C VAL A 11 -6.13 44.21 -14.32
N GLY A 12 -7.16 43.40 -14.54
CA GLY A 12 -7.78 42.57 -13.52
C GLY A 12 -6.79 41.60 -12.89
N LEU A 13 -6.93 41.41 -11.57
CA LEU A 13 -6.34 40.26 -10.88
C LEU A 13 -6.86 38.99 -11.53
N LEU A 14 -6.00 38.32 -12.31
CA LEU A 14 -6.17 36.91 -12.61
C LEU A 14 -6.06 36.17 -11.28
N TRP A 15 -7.20 35.69 -10.79
CA TRP A 15 -7.26 34.67 -9.75
C TRP A 15 -6.39 33.50 -10.22
N ALA A 16 -5.22 33.34 -9.61
CA ALA A 16 -4.46 32.11 -9.68
C ALA A 16 -5.33 31.02 -9.03
N GLY A 17 -6.06 30.27 -9.85
CA GLY A 17 -6.74 29.07 -9.38
C GLY A 17 -5.70 28.21 -8.67
N LYS A 18 -6.00 27.79 -7.42
CA LYS A 18 -5.20 26.79 -6.71
C LYS A 18 -4.90 25.67 -7.68
N ASN A 19 -3.62 25.42 -7.95
CA ASN A 19 -3.18 24.33 -8.81
C ASN A 19 -3.56 23.01 -8.11
N THR A 20 -4.76 22.48 -8.38
CA THR A 20 -5.25 21.25 -7.74
C THR A 20 -4.57 20.06 -8.40
N GLN A 21 -3.34 19.77 -8.00
CA GLN A 21 -2.68 18.52 -8.37
C GLN A 21 -3.55 17.34 -7.90
N SER A 22 -3.80 16.37 -8.78
CA SER A 22 -4.66 15.23 -8.51
C SER A 22 -4.04 14.30 -7.46
N PRO A 23 -4.85 13.63 -6.62
CA PRO A 23 -4.36 12.60 -5.72
C PRO A 23 -3.69 11.45 -6.48
N TYR A 24 -2.76 10.77 -5.82
CA TYR A 24 -2.08 9.60 -6.36
C TYR A 24 -1.65 8.63 -5.27
N VAL A 25 -1.41 7.39 -5.64
CA VAL A 25 -0.80 6.36 -4.79
C VAL A 25 0.65 6.16 -5.22
N VAL A 26 1.56 6.01 -4.26
CA VAL A 26 2.95 5.65 -4.49
C VAL A 26 3.29 4.35 -3.77
N VAL A 27 4.04 3.46 -4.44
CA VAL A 27 4.55 2.23 -3.82
C VAL A 27 5.78 2.56 -2.98
N LEU A 28 5.69 2.36 -1.66
CA LEU A 28 6.75 2.66 -0.69
C LEU A 28 7.57 1.42 -0.27
N GLY A 29 7.05 0.23 -0.54
CA GLY A 29 7.73 -1.04 -0.34
C GLY A 29 6.97 -2.15 -1.07
N ILE A 30 7.62 -3.29 -1.30
CA ILE A 30 7.08 -4.36 -2.14
C ILE A 30 7.25 -5.78 -1.60
N VAL A 31 8.01 -5.96 -0.53
CA VAL A 31 8.36 -7.28 0.00
C VAL A 31 7.37 -7.70 1.08
N GLN A 32 7.16 -9.00 1.28
CA GLN A 32 6.41 -9.48 2.44
C GLN A 32 7.09 -9.10 3.77
N ASP A 33 6.52 -9.57 4.88
CA ASP A 33 7.12 -9.50 6.21
C ASP A 33 8.63 -9.85 6.24
N GLY A 34 9.38 -9.12 7.06
CA GLY A 34 10.81 -9.33 7.27
C GLY A 34 11.73 -8.72 6.21
N GLY A 35 11.18 -8.18 5.12
CA GLY A 35 11.91 -7.39 4.12
C GLY A 35 12.97 -8.16 3.34
N MET A 36 13.77 -7.43 2.56
CA MET A 36 14.88 -8.01 1.77
C MET A 36 16.14 -7.12 1.85
N PRO A 37 17.25 -7.63 2.41
CA PRO A 37 17.48 -9.01 2.83
C PRO A 37 16.70 -9.42 4.09
N HIS A 38 16.16 -10.63 4.05
CA HIS A 38 15.38 -11.22 5.14
C HIS A 38 16.28 -11.74 6.26
N ALA A 39 15.89 -11.53 7.53
CA ALA A 39 16.65 -11.98 8.70
C ALA A 39 17.05 -13.46 8.61
N GLN A 40 18.30 -13.78 8.96
CA GLN A 40 18.88 -15.13 8.90
C GLN A 40 18.96 -15.79 7.50
N CYS A 41 18.53 -15.12 6.43
CA CYS A 41 18.64 -15.68 5.09
C CYS A 41 20.08 -15.61 4.55
N GLN A 42 20.71 -16.78 4.41
CA GLN A 42 22.07 -16.94 3.85
C GLN A 42 22.07 -17.40 2.37
N LYS A 43 20.89 -17.49 1.74
CA LYS A 43 20.73 -17.91 0.34
C LYS A 43 21.12 -16.78 -0.62
N LYS A 44 21.31 -17.12 -1.90
CA LYS A 44 21.71 -16.18 -2.97
C LYS A 44 20.83 -14.92 -3.04
N CYS A 45 19.54 -15.03 -2.75
CA CYS A 45 18.61 -13.90 -2.76
C CYS A 45 18.96 -12.82 -1.72
N CYS A 46 19.50 -13.16 -0.55
CA CYS A 46 19.79 -12.20 0.52
C CYS A 46 21.28 -12.00 0.81
N LYS A 47 22.11 -13.04 0.63
CA LYS A 47 23.52 -13.06 1.09
C LYS A 47 24.35 -11.88 0.61
N ASN A 48 24.11 -11.41 -0.61
CA ASN A 48 24.88 -10.33 -1.23
C ASN A 48 24.22 -8.95 -1.08
N LEU A 49 23.16 -8.81 -0.29
CA LEU A 49 22.47 -7.54 -0.05
C LEU A 49 22.81 -6.92 1.31
N TRP A 50 23.36 -7.69 2.24
CA TRP A 50 23.82 -7.18 3.53
C TRP A 50 24.89 -6.10 3.35
N GLY A 51 24.73 -4.96 4.03
CA GLY A 51 25.63 -3.81 3.93
C GLY A 51 25.49 -2.97 2.65
N LYS A 52 24.53 -3.27 1.77
CA LYS A 52 24.24 -2.45 0.59
C LYS A 52 23.21 -1.37 0.88
N VAL A 53 23.33 -0.25 0.17
CA VAL A 53 22.42 0.92 0.26
C VAL A 53 21.01 0.57 -0.20
N LYS A 54 20.87 -0.37 -1.14
CA LYS A 54 19.59 -0.73 -1.72
C LYS A 54 19.05 -2.02 -1.09
N LYS A 55 18.10 -1.83 -0.17
CA LYS A 55 17.21 -2.87 0.36
C LYS A 55 15.83 -2.67 -0.25
N GLU A 56 15.05 -3.74 -0.31
CA GLU A 56 13.65 -3.65 -0.71
C GLU A 56 12.79 -3.70 0.56
N LYS A 57 11.92 -2.71 0.71
CA LYS A 57 11.13 -2.48 1.93
C LYS A 57 9.89 -3.35 1.97
N VAL A 58 9.38 -3.57 3.18
CA VAL A 58 8.10 -4.25 3.39
C VAL A 58 6.96 -3.50 2.71
N SER A 59 6.04 -4.26 2.11
CA SER A 59 4.92 -3.80 1.30
C SER A 59 4.16 -2.68 1.97
N CYS A 60 4.12 -1.53 1.32
CA CYS A 60 3.51 -0.32 1.87
C CYS A 60 3.12 0.61 0.74
N LEU A 61 1.98 1.30 0.90
CA LEU A 61 1.52 2.32 -0.03
C LEU A 61 1.41 3.67 0.67
N GLY A 62 1.82 4.72 -0.05
CA GLY A 62 1.53 6.11 0.31
C GLY A 62 0.37 6.61 -0.53
N ILE A 63 -0.63 7.23 0.09
CA ILE A 63 -1.70 7.95 -0.60
C ILE A 63 -1.42 9.44 -0.43
N MET A 64 -1.33 10.16 -1.54
CA MET A 64 -0.95 11.57 -1.57
C MET A 64 -2.11 12.40 -2.09
N ASP A 65 -2.51 13.43 -1.36
CA ASP A 65 -3.43 14.48 -1.84
C ASP A 65 -2.72 15.84 -1.77
N PRO A 66 -2.00 16.23 -2.83
CA PRO A 66 -1.33 17.52 -2.86
C PRO A 66 -2.31 18.70 -2.85
N GLY A 67 -3.58 18.49 -3.19
CA GLY A 67 -4.61 19.54 -3.14
C GLY A 67 -4.96 19.98 -1.72
N THR A 68 -4.77 19.09 -0.74
CA THR A 68 -5.03 19.35 0.69
C THR A 68 -3.77 19.34 1.56
N ASN A 69 -2.59 19.12 0.96
CA ASN A 69 -1.31 18.89 1.66
C ASN A 69 -1.41 17.74 2.69
N GLN A 70 -2.14 16.68 2.36
CA GLN A 70 -2.31 15.52 3.21
C GLN A 70 -1.75 14.26 2.55
N SER A 71 -1.23 13.37 3.39
CA SER A 71 -0.84 12.03 3.00
C SER A 71 -1.32 10.98 3.99
N TRP A 72 -1.46 9.76 3.52
CA TRP A 72 -1.77 8.59 4.34
C TRP A 72 -0.81 7.45 4.00
N ILE A 73 -0.59 6.57 4.96
CA ILE A 73 0.14 5.32 4.75
C ILE A 73 -0.82 4.16 4.90
N ILE A 74 -0.69 3.16 4.03
CA ILE A 74 -1.22 1.82 4.29
C ILE A 74 -0.07 0.96 4.79
N ASP A 75 -0.27 0.42 5.99
CA ASP A 75 0.65 -0.35 6.82
C ASP A 75 1.84 0.42 7.36
N ALA A 76 1.95 0.49 8.69
CA ALA A 76 3.10 1.07 9.36
C ALA A 76 4.17 -0.03 9.54
N THR A 77 5.00 -0.20 8.52
CA THR A 77 5.96 -1.31 8.46
C THR A 77 7.23 -1.07 9.31
N PRO A 78 8.11 -2.07 9.51
CA PRO A 78 9.44 -1.84 10.09
C PRO A 78 10.28 -0.78 9.36
N ASP A 79 10.00 -0.54 8.07
CA ASP A 79 10.68 0.46 7.25
C ASP A 79 10.00 1.86 7.33
N PHE A 80 9.07 2.04 8.29
CA PHE A 80 8.28 3.27 8.46
C PHE A 80 9.11 4.56 8.46
N PRO A 81 10.31 4.67 9.07
CA PRO A 81 11.07 5.91 9.04
C PRO A 81 11.34 6.43 7.64
N GLU A 82 11.82 5.56 6.74
CA GLU A 82 12.10 5.94 5.34
C GLU A 82 10.81 6.13 4.53
N GLN A 83 9.81 5.26 4.73
CA GLN A 83 8.53 5.33 4.02
C GLN A 83 7.76 6.61 4.38
N HIS A 84 7.72 6.95 5.66
CA HIS A 84 7.18 8.20 6.17
C HIS A 84 7.93 9.41 5.63
N GLN A 85 9.26 9.35 5.58
CA GLN A 85 10.07 10.44 5.02
C GLN A 85 9.71 10.72 3.55
N ILE A 86 9.52 9.68 2.73
CA ILE A 86 9.17 9.81 1.31
C ILE A 86 7.85 10.58 1.10
N ILE A 87 6.85 10.36 1.95
CA ILE A 87 5.51 10.96 1.78
C ILE A 87 5.29 12.27 2.56
N THR A 88 6.27 12.70 3.35
CA THR A 88 6.18 13.94 4.14
C THR A 88 7.23 14.97 3.75
N GLN A 89 8.40 14.56 3.24
CA GLN A 89 9.45 15.49 2.85
C GLN A 89 9.36 15.89 1.37
N GLY A 90 9.46 17.20 1.11
CA GLY A 90 9.50 17.81 -0.22
C GLY A 90 8.39 18.82 -0.51
N ASN A 91 7.28 18.82 0.26
CA ASN A 91 6.07 19.58 -0.09
C ASN A 91 5.21 20.08 1.10
N ASP A 92 5.72 20.12 2.34
CA ASP A 92 4.92 20.43 3.55
C ASP A 92 3.65 19.55 3.69
N ILE A 93 3.72 18.30 3.22
CA ILE A 93 2.61 17.36 3.27
C ILE A 93 2.58 16.68 4.64
N LYS A 94 1.43 16.74 5.30
CA LYS A 94 1.23 16.17 6.64
C LYS A 94 0.68 14.75 6.54
N LEU A 95 1.26 13.82 7.31
CA LEU A 95 0.64 12.53 7.58
C LEU A 95 -0.70 12.74 8.32
N ALA A 96 -1.79 12.48 7.60
CA ALA A 96 -3.16 12.62 8.06
C ALA A 96 -3.72 11.33 8.68
N GLY A 97 -3.12 10.17 8.40
CA GLY A 97 -3.45 8.92 9.07
C GLY A 97 -2.75 7.70 8.52
N ILE A 98 -2.89 6.59 9.24
CA ILE A 98 -2.33 5.28 8.89
C ILE A 98 -3.48 4.28 8.83
N PHE A 99 -3.56 3.49 7.75
CA PHE A 99 -4.50 2.39 7.58
C PHE A 99 -3.76 1.07 7.78
N LEU A 100 -4.30 0.16 8.58
CA LEU A 100 -3.68 -1.14 8.82
C LEU A 100 -4.46 -2.25 8.12
N THR A 101 -3.79 -3.13 7.40
CA THR A 101 -4.39 -4.28 6.73
C THR A 101 -4.68 -5.42 7.70
N HIS A 102 -3.71 -5.77 8.56
CA HIS A 102 -3.80 -6.88 9.50
C HIS A 102 -2.68 -6.87 10.58
N ALA A 103 -2.70 -7.86 11.47
CA ALA A 103 -1.82 -7.99 12.63
C ALA A 103 -0.59 -8.90 12.40
N HIS A 104 -0.04 -8.93 11.18
CA HIS A 104 1.31 -9.46 10.97
C HIS A 104 2.36 -8.39 11.25
N ALA A 105 3.47 -8.80 11.86
CA ALA A 105 4.46 -7.88 12.41
C ALA A 105 5.06 -6.92 11.37
N GLY A 106 5.15 -7.30 10.10
CA GLY A 106 5.62 -6.44 9.02
C GLY A 106 4.68 -5.28 8.71
N HIS A 107 3.44 -5.27 9.21
CA HIS A 107 2.40 -4.33 8.77
C HIS A 107 1.98 -3.29 9.82
N TYR A 108 2.37 -3.47 11.08
CA TYR A 108 2.02 -2.52 12.14
C TYR A 108 3.17 -2.13 13.09
N THR A 109 4.30 -2.84 13.08
CA THR A 109 5.37 -2.59 14.08
C THR A 109 6.02 -1.22 13.95
N GLY A 110 5.93 -0.58 12.78
CA GLY A 110 6.34 0.81 12.57
C GLY A 110 5.59 1.82 13.42
N LEU A 111 4.41 1.46 13.98
CA LEU A 111 3.69 2.28 14.95
C LEU A 111 4.56 2.65 16.16
N MET A 112 5.58 1.85 16.50
CA MET A 112 6.52 2.18 17.58
C MET A 112 7.17 3.55 17.41
N HIS A 113 7.37 4.00 16.17
CA HIS A 113 7.97 5.31 15.89
C HIS A 113 7.08 6.48 16.28
N LEU A 114 5.78 6.27 16.47
CA LEU A 114 4.86 7.31 16.94
C LEU A 114 4.96 7.55 18.45
N GLY A 115 5.59 6.65 19.19
CA GLY A 115 5.75 6.70 20.65
C GLY A 115 6.66 7.85 21.12
N ARG A 116 6.71 8.04 22.45
CA ARG A 116 7.44 9.13 23.11
C ARG A 116 8.93 9.14 22.82
N GLU A 117 9.52 7.96 22.65
CA GLU A 117 10.95 7.74 22.48
C GLU A 117 11.45 8.18 21.11
N VAL A 118 10.56 8.33 20.12
CA VAL A 118 10.92 8.63 18.74
C VAL A 118 10.26 9.93 18.28
N MET A 119 9.00 9.90 17.85
CA MET A 119 8.33 11.10 17.33
C MET A 119 7.59 11.89 18.42
N GLY A 120 7.22 11.25 19.53
CA GLY A 120 6.32 11.85 20.52
C GLY A 120 5.03 12.35 19.89
N ALA A 121 4.48 11.60 18.93
CA ALA A 121 3.37 12.04 18.11
C ALA A 121 2.12 12.27 18.98
N LYS A 122 1.14 13.02 18.47
CA LYS A 122 -0.08 13.33 19.22
C LYS A 122 -1.32 13.08 18.37
N ASN A 123 -2.14 12.14 18.83
CA ASN A 123 -3.42 11.77 18.22
C ASN A 123 -3.32 11.43 16.72
N VAL A 124 -2.25 10.75 16.27
CA VAL A 124 -2.16 10.30 14.87
C VAL A 124 -3.31 9.33 14.60
N PRO A 125 -4.19 9.59 13.61
CA PRO A 125 -5.29 8.68 13.29
C PRO A 125 -4.75 7.35 12.78
N VAL A 126 -5.17 6.25 13.43
CA VAL A 126 -4.86 4.89 12.99
C VAL A 126 -6.19 4.18 12.70
N PHE A 127 -6.40 3.81 11.46
CA PHE A 127 -7.61 3.13 10.99
C PHE A 127 -7.40 1.62 11.03
N ALA A 128 -8.22 0.94 11.82
CA ALA A 128 -8.08 -0.48 12.10
C ALA A 128 -9.45 -1.16 12.20
N MET A 129 -9.53 -2.43 11.79
CA MET A 129 -10.71 -3.27 12.02
C MET A 129 -10.89 -3.58 13.52
N PRO A 130 -12.09 -3.98 14.00
CA PRO A 130 -12.38 -4.13 15.42
C PRO A 130 -11.42 -5.05 16.19
N ARG A 131 -11.01 -6.20 15.64
CA ARG A 131 -10.05 -7.07 16.34
C ARG A 131 -8.64 -6.46 16.36
N MET A 132 -8.21 -5.81 15.27
CA MET A 132 -6.92 -5.10 15.25
C MET A 132 -6.89 -3.95 16.25
N ARG A 133 -8.00 -3.22 16.38
CA ARG A 133 -8.17 -2.21 17.42
C ARG A 133 -8.01 -2.82 18.81
N ASN A 134 -8.74 -3.90 19.11
CA ASN A 134 -8.63 -4.57 20.40
C ASN A 134 -7.19 -5.07 20.66
N PHE A 135 -6.52 -5.60 19.63
CA PHE A 135 -5.12 -5.99 19.72
C PHE A 135 -4.22 -4.82 20.15
N LEU A 136 -4.33 -3.66 19.49
CA LEU A 136 -3.57 -2.47 19.82
C LEU A 136 -3.92 -1.86 21.18
N GLU A 137 -5.16 -2.01 21.66
CA GLU A 137 -5.63 -1.49 22.96
C GLU A 137 -5.23 -2.38 24.15
N THR A 138 -4.93 -3.67 23.91
CA THR A 138 -4.77 -4.67 24.99
C THR A 138 -3.40 -5.36 25.02
N ASN A 139 -2.55 -5.16 24.01
CA ASN A 139 -1.24 -5.80 23.94
C ASN A 139 -0.12 -4.77 24.03
N GLY A 140 0.80 -4.97 24.98
CA GLY A 140 2.04 -4.21 25.06
C GLY A 140 3.00 -4.55 23.91
N PRO A 141 3.79 -3.57 23.41
CA PRO A 141 3.87 -2.18 23.88
C PRO A 141 2.85 -1.21 23.23
N TRP A 142 1.92 -1.72 22.41
CA TRP A 142 1.06 -0.88 21.55
C TRP A 142 -0.04 -0.16 22.32
N ASP A 143 -0.53 -0.77 23.40
CA ASP A 143 -1.49 -0.17 24.34
C ASP A 143 -0.99 1.17 24.92
N GLN A 144 0.33 1.33 25.06
CA GLN A 144 0.95 2.58 25.48
C GLN A 144 0.74 3.69 24.46
N LEU A 145 0.83 3.41 23.16
CA LEU A 145 0.59 4.41 22.12
C LEU A 145 -0.84 4.97 22.21
N VAL A 146 -1.80 4.13 22.58
CA VAL A 146 -3.20 4.51 22.76
C VAL A 146 -3.41 5.28 24.05
N SER A 147 -2.97 4.72 25.18
CA SER A 147 -3.16 5.31 26.52
C SER A 147 -2.44 6.65 26.70
N LEU A 148 -1.32 6.83 26.00
CA LEU A 148 -0.55 8.08 26.01
C LEU A 148 -1.01 9.06 24.92
N HIS A 149 -2.06 8.72 24.17
CA HIS A 149 -2.63 9.52 23.08
C HIS A 149 -1.61 9.87 22.00
N ASN A 150 -0.63 9.00 21.75
CA ASN A 150 0.24 9.12 20.59
C ASN A 150 -0.52 8.79 19.31
N ILE A 151 -1.34 7.74 19.37
CA ILE A 151 -2.28 7.36 18.32
C ILE A 151 -3.72 7.50 18.79
N LYS A 152 -4.62 7.73 17.83
CA LYS A 152 -6.07 7.67 18.04
C LYS A 152 -6.64 6.64 17.07
N ILE A 153 -7.10 5.51 17.59
CA ILE A 153 -7.68 4.46 16.75
C ILE A 153 -9.06 4.89 16.27
N THR A 154 -9.26 4.86 14.96
CA THR A 154 -10.55 5.03 14.29
C THR A 154 -11.00 3.68 13.77
N GLU A 155 -12.02 3.12 14.40
CA GLU A 155 -12.54 1.80 14.02
C GLU A 155 -13.18 1.84 12.63
N MET A 156 -12.70 0.95 11.77
CA MET A 156 -13.25 0.71 10.45
C MET A 156 -14.37 -0.32 10.50
N ARG A 157 -15.24 -0.31 9.49
CA ARG A 157 -16.28 -1.32 9.31
C ARG A 157 -16.19 -1.91 7.91
N LYS A 158 -16.51 -3.20 7.78
CA LYS A 158 -16.51 -3.91 6.49
C LYS A 158 -17.32 -3.11 5.47
N GLN A 159 -16.73 -2.87 4.29
CA GLN A 159 -17.40 -2.25 3.14
C GLN A 159 -18.02 -0.88 3.45
N LYS A 160 -17.45 -0.15 4.40
CA LYS A 160 -17.85 1.22 4.71
C LYS A 160 -16.76 2.17 4.25
N GLU A 161 -17.12 3.01 3.29
CA GLU A 161 -16.24 4.05 2.78
C GLU A 161 -15.84 5.05 3.88
N ILE A 162 -14.57 5.44 3.85
CA ILE A 162 -13.97 6.47 4.69
C ILE A 162 -13.51 7.60 3.78
N LYS A 163 -14.07 8.79 4.01
CA LYS A 163 -13.69 10.01 3.29
C LYS A 163 -12.34 10.52 3.80
N LEU A 164 -11.34 10.57 2.92
CA LEU A 164 -10.01 11.13 3.21
C LEU A 164 -9.97 12.63 2.94
N SER A 165 -10.52 13.06 1.80
CA SER A 165 -10.73 14.46 1.41
C SER A 165 -12.00 14.59 0.56
N ASP A 166 -12.30 15.77 0.00
CA ASP A 166 -13.53 16.00 -0.78
C ASP A 166 -13.69 15.11 -2.02
N ARG A 167 -12.59 14.59 -2.55
CA ARG A 167 -12.57 13.79 -3.79
C ARG A 167 -11.76 12.50 -3.65
N LEU A 168 -11.46 12.09 -2.42
CA LEU A 168 -10.60 10.95 -2.14
C LEU A 168 -11.21 10.12 -1.02
N PHE A 169 -11.40 8.84 -1.30
CA PHE A 169 -12.07 7.89 -0.44
C PHE A 169 -11.29 6.58 -0.37
N ILE A 170 -11.45 5.86 0.73
CA ILE A 170 -10.87 4.52 0.91
C ILE A 170 -11.90 3.60 1.55
N GLU A 171 -12.01 2.38 1.04
CA GLU A 171 -12.92 1.36 1.54
C GLU A 171 -12.14 0.09 1.93
N PRO A 172 -12.27 -0.40 3.17
CA PRO A 172 -11.69 -1.67 3.58
C PRO A 172 -12.53 -2.84 3.03
N ILE A 173 -11.85 -3.80 2.43
CA ILE A 173 -12.45 -5.01 1.87
C ILE A 173 -11.87 -6.21 2.60
N ARG A 174 -12.71 -6.93 3.34
CA ARG A 174 -12.28 -8.14 4.04
C ARG A 174 -11.88 -9.23 3.04
N VAL A 175 -10.75 -9.87 3.31
CA VAL A 175 -10.21 -10.97 2.52
C VAL A 175 -9.95 -12.18 3.43
N PRO A 176 -10.04 -13.42 2.92
CA PRO A 176 -9.66 -14.59 3.70
C PRO A 176 -8.15 -14.57 3.91
N HIS A 177 -7.74 -14.67 5.16
CA HIS A 177 -6.34 -14.89 5.52
C HIS A 177 -6.29 -15.50 6.92
N ARG A 178 -5.09 -15.83 7.40
CA ARG A 178 -4.86 -16.33 8.77
C ARG A 178 -5.19 -15.25 9.80
N ASP A 179 -6.46 -15.20 10.20
CA ASP A 179 -7.02 -14.23 11.13
C ASP A 179 -6.61 -14.54 12.60
N GLU A 180 -5.30 -14.54 12.91
CA GLU A 180 -4.74 -14.86 14.24
C GLU A 180 -5.14 -13.82 15.29
N TYR A 181 -4.62 -12.60 15.16
CA TYR A 181 -4.86 -11.49 16.10
C TYR A 181 -5.84 -10.43 15.58
N SER A 182 -6.05 -10.36 14.27
CA SER A 182 -6.99 -9.42 13.64
C SER A 182 -7.77 -10.03 12.49
N GLU A 183 -8.75 -9.29 11.97
CA GLU A 183 -9.20 -9.46 10.59
C GLU A 183 -8.09 -9.07 9.61
N THR A 184 -8.17 -9.61 8.39
CA THR A 184 -7.36 -9.16 7.25
C THR A 184 -8.21 -8.42 6.22
N VAL A 185 -7.73 -7.25 5.79
CA VAL A 185 -8.39 -6.44 4.78
C VAL A 185 -7.41 -6.00 3.69
N GLY A 186 -7.90 -5.98 2.45
CA GLY A 186 -7.39 -5.09 1.40
C GLY A 186 -8.13 -3.75 1.40
N TYR A 187 -7.76 -2.88 0.48
CA TYR A 187 -8.36 -1.55 0.32
C TYR A 187 -8.70 -1.25 -1.13
N GLN A 188 -9.83 -0.58 -1.34
CA GLN A 188 -10.10 0.12 -2.59
C GLN A 188 -9.97 1.62 -2.34
N ILE A 189 -9.09 2.29 -3.09
CA ILE A 189 -8.79 3.72 -2.98
C ILE A 189 -9.40 4.38 -4.21
N MET A 190 -10.25 5.37 -4.01
CA MET A 190 -11.05 6.01 -5.06
C MET A 190 -10.77 7.50 -5.06
N GLY A 191 -10.17 7.97 -6.15
CA GLY A 191 -9.98 9.40 -6.40
C GLY A 191 -11.01 9.95 -7.37
N PRO A 192 -10.79 11.18 -7.86
CA PRO A 192 -11.73 11.86 -8.74
C PRO A 192 -11.94 11.19 -10.09
N ASN A 193 -10.95 10.45 -10.62
CA ASN A 193 -11.01 9.91 -11.98
C ASN A 193 -10.72 8.41 -12.06
N LYS A 194 -9.98 7.88 -11.09
CA LYS A 194 -9.45 6.53 -11.09
C LYS A 194 -9.50 5.89 -9.71
N SER A 195 -9.40 4.57 -9.70
CA SER A 195 -9.39 3.77 -8.48
C SER A 195 -8.30 2.70 -8.50
N LEU A 196 -7.84 2.34 -7.30
CA LEU A 196 -6.83 1.32 -7.08
C LEU A 196 -7.34 0.29 -6.08
N LEU A 197 -7.30 -0.98 -6.44
CA LEU A 197 -7.48 -2.10 -5.53
C LEU A 197 -6.12 -2.54 -4.98
N PHE A 198 -6.02 -2.71 -3.67
CA PHE A 198 -4.83 -3.18 -2.98
C PHE A 198 -5.19 -4.37 -2.08
N ILE A 199 -4.76 -5.57 -2.45
CA ILE A 199 -4.91 -6.80 -1.66
C ILE A 199 -3.53 -7.43 -1.58
N PRO A 200 -2.65 -6.99 -0.65
CA PRO A 200 -1.27 -7.46 -0.58
C PRO A 200 -1.17 -8.90 -0.07
N ASP A 201 -2.12 -9.33 0.76
CA ASP A 201 -2.07 -10.60 1.46
C ASP A 201 -3.46 -11.27 1.48
N ILE A 202 -3.55 -12.47 0.91
CA ILE A 202 -4.79 -13.26 0.83
C ILE A 202 -4.47 -14.76 0.76
N ASP A 203 -5.32 -15.59 1.37
CA ASP A 203 -5.19 -17.04 1.38
C ASP A 203 -5.18 -17.69 -0.03
N LYS A 204 -6.35 -17.67 -0.68
CA LYS A 204 -6.60 -18.19 -2.03
C LYS A 204 -7.84 -17.48 -2.58
N TRP A 205 -7.89 -17.24 -3.88
CA TRP A 205 -9.00 -16.52 -4.51
C TRP A 205 -10.34 -17.24 -4.34
N GLU A 206 -10.34 -18.58 -4.47
CA GLU A 206 -11.53 -19.43 -4.31
C GLU A 206 -12.09 -19.51 -2.89
N LYS A 207 -11.30 -19.12 -1.86
CA LYS A 207 -11.81 -18.99 -0.48
C LYS A 207 -12.50 -17.65 -0.24
N TRP A 208 -12.36 -16.69 -1.14
CA TRP A 208 -12.92 -15.35 -0.95
C TRP A 208 -14.40 -15.33 -1.32
N ASP A 209 -15.21 -14.62 -0.54
CA ASP A 209 -16.65 -14.46 -0.76
C ASP A 209 -16.99 -13.53 -1.93
N GLN A 210 -15.98 -13.10 -2.71
CA GLN A 210 -16.12 -12.15 -3.81
C GLN A 210 -15.38 -12.60 -5.07
N ASP A 211 -15.87 -12.13 -6.22
CA ASP A 211 -15.25 -12.36 -7.51
C ASP A 211 -14.14 -11.34 -7.80
N ILE A 212 -12.89 -11.81 -7.71
CA ILE A 212 -11.70 -11.02 -8.02
C ILE A 212 -11.67 -10.54 -9.49
N LEU A 213 -12.18 -11.31 -10.45
CA LEU A 213 -12.24 -10.90 -11.86
C LEU A 213 -13.18 -9.72 -12.04
N MET A 214 -14.32 -9.74 -11.34
CA MET A 214 -15.26 -8.62 -11.33
C MET A 214 -14.67 -7.40 -10.64
N ARG A 215 -14.03 -7.55 -9.49
CA ARG A 215 -13.31 -6.46 -8.81
C ARG A 215 -12.27 -5.81 -9.74
N ILE A 216 -11.43 -6.62 -10.39
CA ILE A 216 -10.42 -6.12 -11.34
C ILE A 216 -11.07 -5.33 -12.47
N LYS A 217 -12.18 -5.79 -13.07
CA LYS A 217 -12.86 -5.07 -14.17
C LYS A 217 -13.33 -3.66 -13.76
N HIS A 218 -13.63 -3.42 -12.48
CA HIS A 218 -14.21 -2.17 -11.98
C HIS A 218 -13.18 -1.17 -11.40
N VAL A 219 -11.89 -1.50 -11.41
CA VAL A 219 -10.82 -0.59 -10.93
C VAL A 219 -9.84 -0.22 -12.03
N ASP A 220 -9.10 0.86 -11.88
CA ASP A 220 -8.10 1.30 -12.88
C ASP A 220 -6.75 0.65 -12.68
N PHE A 221 -6.45 0.23 -11.44
CA PHE A 221 -5.24 -0.48 -11.04
C PHE A 221 -5.55 -1.53 -9.99
N ALA A 222 -4.82 -2.65 -10.01
CA ALA A 222 -4.91 -3.68 -9.00
C ALA A 222 -3.52 -4.11 -8.55
N LEU A 223 -3.20 -3.89 -7.28
CA LEU A 223 -2.00 -4.38 -6.61
C LEU A 223 -2.41 -5.60 -5.79
N LEU A 224 -1.99 -6.78 -6.22
CA LEU A 224 -2.46 -8.06 -5.69
C LEU A 224 -1.30 -8.88 -5.12
N ASP A 225 -1.63 -9.76 -4.18
CA ASP A 225 -0.71 -10.71 -3.56
C ASP A 225 0.09 -11.46 -4.63
N GLY A 226 1.41 -11.36 -4.51
CA GLY A 226 2.39 -12.07 -5.29
C GLY A 226 3.46 -12.69 -4.42
N THR A 227 3.13 -13.05 -3.18
CA THR A 227 4.07 -13.54 -2.17
C THR A 227 4.97 -14.63 -2.73
N PHE A 228 4.37 -15.63 -3.36
CA PHE A 228 5.11 -16.70 -4.01
C PHE A 228 4.82 -16.77 -5.51
N TYR A 229 5.85 -17.00 -6.30
CA TYR A 229 5.74 -17.16 -7.75
C TYR A 229 5.08 -18.48 -8.12
N SER A 230 5.48 -19.58 -7.47
CA SER A 230 5.05 -20.96 -7.77
C SER A 230 5.24 -21.89 -6.57
N GLY A 231 4.63 -23.08 -6.61
CA GLY A 231 4.77 -24.13 -5.58
C GLY A 231 6.17 -24.71 -5.41
N ASP A 232 7.10 -24.45 -6.33
CA ASP A 232 8.49 -24.91 -6.22
C ASP A 232 9.43 -23.89 -5.55
N GLU A 233 8.92 -22.75 -5.08
CA GLU A 233 9.77 -21.64 -4.62
C GLU A 233 10.55 -21.96 -3.33
N LEU A 234 9.92 -22.69 -2.39
CA LEU A 234 10.55 -23.10 -1.14
C LEU A 234 10.72 -24.64 -1.10
N PRO A 235 11.84 -25.20 -1.59
CA PRO A 235 12.01 -26.65 -1.78
C PRO A 235 12.05 -27.49 -0.48
N HIS A 236 11.99 -26.85 0.70
CA HIS A 236 11.99 -27.51 2.00
C HIS A 236 10.71 -27.29 2.79
N ARG A 237 9.68 -26.74 2.15
CA ARG A 237 8.37 -26.52 2.75
C ARG A 237 7.30 -27.08 1.83
N ASP A 238 6.26 -27.65 2.42
CA ASP A 238 5.05 -27.96 1.68
C ASP A 238 4.33 -26.64 1.39
N MET A 239 4.39 -26.20 0.15
CA MET A 239 3.76 -24.95 -0.27
C MET A 239 2.23 -25.03 -0.24
N SER A 240 1.63 -26.23 -0.19
CA SER A 240 0.17 -26.39 -0.01
C SER A 240 -0.31 -25.96 1.37
N GLU A 241 0.57 -25.98 2.37
CA GLU A 241 0.28 -25.50 3.74
C GLU A 241 0.40 -23.98 3.87
N ILE A 242 0.94 -23.31 2.85
CA ILE A 242 1.13 -21.86 2.81
C ILE A 242 0.01 -21.26 1.96
N PRO A 243 -1.04 -20.71 2.59
CA PRO A 243 -2.20 -20.25 1.87
C PRO A 243 -1.87 -18.87 1.29
N HIS A 244 -1.21 -18.85 0.14
CA HIS A 244 -1.20 -17.68 -0.75
C HIS A 244 -1.47 -18.17 -2.18
N PRO A 245 -2.22 -17.43 -3.01
CA PRO A 245 -2.30 -17.75 -4.42
C PRO A 245 -0.93 -17.54 -5.06
N PHE A 246 -0.44 -18.51 -5.83
CA PHE A 246 0.80 -18.30 -6.55
C PHE A 246 0.59 -17.30 -7.69
N ILE A 247 1.64 -16.57 -8.07
CA ILE A 247 1.58 -15.68 -9.24
C ILE A 247 1.17 -16.47 -10.50
N VAL A 248 1.70 -17.68 -10.69
CA VAL A 248 1.31 -18.52 -11.84
C VAL A 248 -0.17 -18.92 -11.82
N GLU A 249 -0.70 -19.30 -10.65
CA GLU A 249 -2.13 -19.64 -10.47
C GLU A 249 -3.01 -18.42 -10.73
N SER A 250 -2.63 -17.27 -10.18
CA SER A 250 -3.33 -16.00 -10.37
C SER A 250 -3.36 -15.57 -11.84
N MET A 251 -2.24 -15.67 -12.55
CA MET A 251 -2.19 -15.34 -13.99
C MET A 251 -3.08 -16.27 -14.82
N ASP A 252 -3.18 -17.55 -14.44
CA ASP A 252 -4.03 -18.50 -15.16
C ASP A 252 -5.52 -18.24 -14.89
N LEU A 253 -5.90 -17.92 -13.64
CA LEU A 253 -7.25 -17.45 -13.31
C LEU A 253 -7.61 -16.16 -14.08
N PHE A 254 -6.68 -15.21 -14.13
CA PHE A 254 -6.86 -13.91 -14.78
C PHE A 254 -6.69 -13.96 -16.30
N SER A 255 -6.34 -15.11 -16.88
CA SER A 255 -6.13 -15.27 -18.32
C SER A 255 -7.38 -14.96 -19.14
N SER A 256 -8.56 -15.15 -18.54
CA SER A 256 -9.87 -14.83 -19.12
C SER A 256 -10.13 -13.33 -19.28
N LEU A 257 -9.39 -12.47 -18.59
CA LEU A 257 -9.49 -11.01 -18.73
C LEU A 257 -8.89 -10.54 -20.05
N ASN A 258 -9.41 -9.45 -20.63
CA ASN A 258 -8.78 -8.83 -21.79
C ASN A 258 -7.43 -8.18 -21.43
N THR A 259 -6.59 -7.90 -22.44
CA THR A 259 -5.26 -7.31 -22.25
C THR A 259 -5.26 -6.02 -21.42
N PRO A 260 -6.17 -5.05 -21.62
CA PRO A 260 -6.24 -3.87 -20.75
C PRO A 260 -6.43 -4.20 -19.26
N ASN A 261 -7.32 -5.16 -18.95
CA ASN A 261 -7.56 -5.58 -17.58
C ASN A 261 -6.39 -6.37 -16.97
N ARG A 262 -5.62 -7.11 -17.76
CA ARG A 262 -4.39 -7.76 -17.27
C ARG A 262 -3.27 -6.74 -17.04
N ASN A 263 -3.11 -5.78 -17.96
CA ASN A 263 -2.04 -4.79 -17.94
C ASN A 263 -2.09 -3.84 -16.73
N LYS A 264 -3.23 -3.75 -16.04
CA LYS A 264 -3.38 -2.94 -14.83
C LYS A 264 -3.15 -3.70 -13.52
N ILE A 265 -2.82 -4.99 -13.60
CA ILE A 265 -2.51 -5.83 -12.43
C ILE A 265 -1.01 -5.80 -12.16
N PHE A 266 -0.65 -5.60 -10.89
CA PHE A 266 0.69 -5.53 -10.35
C PHE A 266 0.81 -6.48 -9.17
N PHE A 267 1.69 -7.47 -9.25
CA PHE A 267 1.99 -8.34 -8.11
C PHE A 267 2.90 -7.63 -7.09
N ILE A 268 2.53 -7.65 -5.81
CA ILE A 268 3.23 -7.01 -4.68
C ILE A 268 3.34 -7.99 -3.50
N HIS A 269 3.89 -7.55 -2.37
CA HIS A 269 4.07 -8.37 -1.16
C HIS A 269 4.95 -9.61 -1.41
N LEU A 270 6.01 -9.43 -2.19
CA LEU A 270 6.83 -10.52 -2.71
C LEU A 270 7.68 -11.15 -1.60
N ASN A 271 7.74 -12.47 -1.52
CA ASN A 271 8.70 -13.11 -0.64
C ASN A 271 10.14 -12.83 -1.09
N HIS A 272 11.07 -12.77 -0.15
CA HIS A 272 12.49 -12.54 -0.43
C HIS A 272 13.11 -13.63 -1.34
N SER A 273 12.51 -14.81 -1.46
CA SER A 273 12.93 -15.87 -2.39
C SER A 273 12.34 -15.74 -3.78
N ASN A 274 11.39 -14.83 -3.99
CA ASN A 274 10.59 -14.81 -5.19
C ASN A 274 11.47 -14.44 -6.39
N PRO A 275 11.53 -15.27 -7.45
CA PRO A 275 12.38 -15.01 -8.61
C PRO A 275 12.03 -13.72 -9.34
N VAL A 276 10.85 -13.16 -9.11
CA VAL A 276 10.41 -11.89 -9.70
C VAL A 276 11.06 -10.68 -9.05
N MET A 277 11.77 -10.82 -7.92
CA MET A 277 12.57 -9.74 -7.34
C MET A 277 13.63 -9.25 -8.33
N GLU A 278 14.19 -10.17 -9.13
CA GLU A 278 15.08 -9.84 -10.23
C GLU A 278 14.28 -9.39 -11.46
N LYS A 279 14.42 -8.11 -11.86
CA LYS A 279 13.60 -7.49 -12.93
C LYS A 279 13.71 -8.19 -14.29
N THR A 280 14.85 -8.82 -14.56
CA THR A 280 15.17 -9.47 -15.84
C THR A 280 15.12 -11.00 -15.76
N SER A 281 14.65 -11.57 -14.65
CA SER A 281 14.49 -13.02 -14.51
C SER A 281 13.49 -13.59 -15.51
N ALA A 282 13.60 -14.89 -15.78
CA ALA A 282 12.64 -15.60 -16.63
C ALA A 282 11.20 -15.46 -16.10
N ALA A 283 11.01 -15.50 -14.78
CA ALA A 283 9.72 -15.28 -14.12
C ALA A 283 9.18 -13.86 -14.39
N SER A 284 10.00 -12.82 -14.20
CA SER A 284 9.62 -11.44 -14.52
C SER A 284 9.30 -11.24 -16.00
N ASN A 285 10.04 -11.90 -16.90
CA ASN A 285 9.80 -11.85 -18.35
C ASN A 285 8.48 -12.54 -18.73
N MET A 286 8.15 -13.67 -18.08
CA MET A 286 6.91 -14.41 -18.28
C MET A 286 5.68 -13.59 -17.86
N ILE A 287 5.75 -12.92 -16.70
CA ILE A 287 4.67 -12.03 -16.23
C ILE A 287 4.39 -10.93 -17.26
N ARG A 288 5.45 -10.28 -17.78
CA ARG A 288 5.31 -9.24 -18.81
C ARG A 288 4.79 -9.77 -20.14
N SER A 289 5.23 -10.95 -20.58
CA SER A 289 4.75 -11.54 -21.84
C SER A 289 3.25 -11.87 -21.78
N LYS A 290 2.75 -12.26 -20.60
CA LYS A 290 1.32 -12.49 -20.32
C LYS A 290 0.53 -11.20 -20.04
N ARG A 291 1.13 -10.01 -20.18
CA ARG A 291 0.48 -8.70 -19.99
C ARG A 291 0.10 -8.41 -18.54
N PHE A 292 0.90 -8.85 -17.58
CA PHE A 292 0.82 -8.48 -16.16
C PHE A 292 2.09 -7.72 -15.75
N ASN A 293 2.11 -7.19 -14.52
CA ASN A 293 3.24 -6.45 -13.99
C ASN A 293 3.64 -6.93 -12.60
N VAL A 294 4.80 -6.47 -12.15
CA VAL A 294 5.28 -6.64 -10.77
C VAL A 294 5.54 -5.25 -10.20
N ALA A 295 5.01 -4.98 -9.01
CA ALA A 295 5.21 -3.71 -8.32
C ALA A 295 6.69 -3.47 -8.01
N ARG A 296 7.08 -2.19 -7.99
CA ARG A 296 8.41 -1.70 -7.64
C ARG A 296 8.25 -0.44 -6.81
N GLU A 297 9.16 -0.22 -5.86
CA GLU A 297 9.23 1.04 -5.12
C GLU A 297 9.29 2.24 -6.10
N GLY A 298 8.54 3.29 -5.77
CA GLY A 298 8.46 4.53 -6.53
C GLY A 298 7.50 4.52 -7.72
N ILE A 299 6.82 3.41 -8.02
CA ILE A 299 5.71 3.45 -8.99
C ILE A 299 4.60 4.36 -8.44
N ILE A 300 4.09 5.25 -9.29
CA ILE A 300 3.00 6.18 -8.99
C ILE A 300 1.76 5.82 -9.82
N PHE A 301 0.61 5.76 -9.16
CA PHE A 301 -0.70 5.53 -9.75
C PHE A 301 -1.58 6.77 -9.55
N PRO A 302 -1.96 7.49 -10.62
CA PRO A 302 -2.89 8.61 -10.49
C PRO A 302 -4.30 8.11 -10.11
N LEU A 303 -4.98 8.85 -9.24
CA LEU A 303 -6.36 8.61 -8.81
C LEU A 303 -7.34 9.63 -9.41
#